data_AF-A0A9W7GTI0-F1
#
_entry.id   AF-A0A9W7GTI0-F1
#
_cell.length_a   1.000
_cell.length_b   1.000
_cell.length_c   1.000
_cell.angle_alpha   90.00
_cell.angle_beta   90.00
_cell.angle_gamma   90.00
#
_symmetry.space_group_name_H-M   'P 1'
#
loop_
_entity.id
_entity.type
_entity.pdbx_description
1 polymer ?
#
loop_
_entity_poly.entity_id
_entity_poly.type
_entity_poly.pdbx_seq_one_letter_code
_entity_poly.pdbx_strand_id
1 'polypeptide(L)'
;MEEFDMFIGEVGLIDLPMSGGGFTCCSNRESPVFCRLDRFLLSADLLGMLPEFSLKVGMCSISDHKPILLCRDIHNRDPKPFRWFDHWADEEEYELVVKEAVRAAEGKGIGCFLEQCQIESKKWVNGRKSKQGEDSVSVEKKLIELESKIQKGIVDNGAIAELKMLRAKLWN
;
A
#
# COMPACT_ATOMS: atom_id res chain seq x y z
N MET A 1 -8.11 17.76 -19.84
CA MET A 1 -8.85 17.22 -18.67
C MET A 1 -10.33 17.50 -18.84
N GLU A 2 -10.74 18.74 -19.09
CA GLU A 2 -12.15 19.11 -19.32
C GLU A 2 -12.85 18.27 -20.39
N GLU A 3 -12.22 18.04 -21.55
CA GLU A 3 -12.78 17.16 -22.60
C GLU A 3 -13.01 15.72 -22.12
N PHE A 4 -12.11 15.20 -21.28
CA PHE A 4 -12.24 13.84 -20.73
C PHE A 4 -13.30 13.78 -19.64
N ASP A 5 -13.38 14.80 -18.78
CA ASP A 5 -14.43 14.90 -17.76
C ASP A 5 -15.81 15.06 -18.42
N MET A 6 -15.91 15.79 -19.54
CA MET A 6 -17.11 15.89 -20.37
C MET A 6 -17.48 14.54 -20.97
N PHE A 7 -16.53 13.82 -21.58
CA PHE A 7 -16.74 12.48 -22.10
C PHE A 7 -17.27 11.52 -21.02
N ILE A 8 -16.67 11.52 -19.82
CA ILE A 8 -17.14 10.71 -18.68
C ILE A 8 -18.62 10.97 -18.39
N GLY A 9 -19.02 12.24 -18.36
CA GLY A 9 -20.40 12.65 -18.17
C GLY A 9 -21.33 12.21 -19.30
N GLU A 10 -20.89 12.34 -20.56
CA GLU A 10 -21.66 11.94 -21.75
C GLU A 10 -21.95 10.44 -21.79
N VAL A 11 -20.99 9.61 -21.35
CA VAL A 11 -21.19 8.15 -21.29
C VAL A 11 -21.85 7.66 -20.00
N GLY A 12 -22.26 8.58 -19.11
CA GLY A 12 -22.96 8.25 -17.86
C GLY A 12 -22.08 7.52 -16.82
N LEU A 13 -20.76 7.71 -16.89
CA LEU A 13 -19.82 7.18 -15.90
C LEU A 13 -19.62 8.16 -14.75
N ILE A 14 -19.31 7.61 -13.58
CA ILE A 14 -19.06 8.34 -12.34
C ILE A 14 -17.60 8.13 -11.97
N ASP A 15 -16.84 9.23 -11.84
CA ASP A 15 -15.50 9.19 -11.27
C ASP A 15 -15.58 9.15 -9.75
N LEU A 16 -15.20 8.01 -9.17
CA LEU A 16 -15.31 7.82 -7.73
C LEU A 16 -14.40 8.77 -6.93
N PRO A 17 -14.91 9.38 -5.84
CA PRO A 17 -14.07 10.19 -4.97
C PRO A 17 -13.04 9.31 -4.25
N MET A 18 -11.79 9.78 -4.18
CA MET A 18 -10.71 9.10 -3.50
C MET A 18 -10.57 9.59 -2.05
N SER A 19 -10.22 8.67 -1.16
CA SER A 19 -9.83 8.96 0.23
C SER A 19 -8.33 8.68 0.45
N GLY A 20 -7.69 9.43 1.35
CA GLY A 20 -6.26 9.27 1.67
C GLY A 20 -5.28 10.01 0.76
N GLY A 21 -5.75 10.77 -0.24
CA GLY A 21 -4.92 11.61 -1.10
C GLY A 21 -5.67 12.11 -2.34
N GLY A 22 -5.24 13.24 -2.90
CA GLY A 22 -5.87 13.86 -4.08
C GLY A 22 -5.21 13.56 -5.43
N PHE A 23 -4.16 12.75 -5.46
CA PHE A 23 -3.31 12.53 -6.64
C PHE A 23 -2.88 11.08 -6.71
N THR A 24 -2.61 10.65 -7.93
CA THR A 24 -2.14 9.29 -8.23
C THR A 24 -0.80 9.31 -8.93
N CYS A 25 -0.26 10.48 -9.28
CA CYS A 25 1.03 10.64 -9.89
C CYS A 25 1.74 11.86 -9.31
N CYS A 26 3.05 11.75 -9.11
CA CYS A 26 3.91 12.87 -8.75
C CYS A 26 5.20 12.81 -9.58
N SER A 27 5.42 13.83 -10.41
CA SER A 27 6.64 13.87 -11.22
C SER A 27 7.88 14.02 -10.34
N ASN A 28 8.93 13.27 -10.65
CA ASN A 28 10.19 13.31 -9.91
C ASN A 28 11.12 14.46 -10.36
N ARG A 29 10.54 15.59 -10.76
CA ARG A 29 11.24 16.77 -11.29
C ARG A 29 11.73 17.69 -10.18
N GLU A 30 12.52 18.71 -10.54
CA GLU A 30 13.05 19.68 -9.58
C GLU A 30 11.93 20.40 -8.81
N SER A 31 10.90 20.82 -9.55
CA SER A 31 9.60 21.23 -9.02
C SER A 31 8.59 20.10 -9.27
N PRO A 32 8.24 19.29 -8.26
CA PRO A 32 7.35 18.15 -8.42
C PRO A 32 5.93 18.62 -8.76
N VAL A 33 5.35 18.01 -9.80
CA VAL A 33 3.97 18.25 -10.22
C VAL A 33 3.13 17.07 -9.76
N PHE A 34 2.07 17.35 -9.01
CA PHE A 34 1.12 16.35 -8.51
C PHE A 34 -0.11 16.35 -9.39
N CYS A 35 -0.51 15.18 -9.91
CA CYS A 35 -1.69 15.04 -10.75
C CYS A 35 -2.46 13.74 -10.45
N ARG A 36 -3.76 13.75 -10.75
CA ARG A 36 -4.62 12.57 -10.71
C ARG A 36 -4.80 12.06 -12.13
N LEU A 37 -4.00 11.06 -12.51
CA LEU A 37 -4.05 10.43 -13.83
C LEU A 37 -4.84 9.12 -13.80
N ASP A 38 -4.80 8.42 -12.68
CA ASP A 38 -5.45 7.15 -12.48
C ASP A 38 -6.83 7.39 -11.84
N ARG A 39 -7.87 6.82 -12.44
CA ARG A 39 -9.27 7.01 -12.04
C ARG A 39 -10.02 5.69 -12.04
N PHE A 40 -11.01 5.57 -11.17
CA PHE A 40 -11.91 4.43 -11.13
C PHE A 40 -13.30 4.90 -11.55
N LEU A 41 -13.70 4.52 -12.77
CA LEU A 41 -14.95 4.96 -13.38
C LEU A 41 -15.99 3.83 -13.28
N LEU A 42 -17.17 4.15 -12.76
CA LEU A 42 -18.27 3.20 -12.60
C LEU A 42 -19.56 3.72 -13.23
N SER A 43 -20.41 2.82 -13.73
CA SER A 43 -21.80 3.19 -14.03
C SER A 43 -22.59 3.36 -12.73
N ALA A 44 -23.71 4.10 -12.80
CA ALA A 44 -24.62 4.26 -11.67
C ALA A 44 -25.14 2.90 -11.15
N ASP A 45 -25.43 1.96 -12.05
CA ASP A 45 -25.91 0.62 -11.69
C ASP A 45 -24.86 -0.16 -10.87
N LEU A 46 -23.60 -0.13 -11.31
CA LEU A 46 -22.51 -0.82 -10.62
C LEU A 46 -22.20 -0.16 -9.27
N LEU A 47 -22.28 1.17 -9.20
CA LEU A 47 -22.15 1.90 -7.94
C LEU A 47 -23.27 1.51 -6.95
N GLY A 48 -24.51 1.34 -7.43
CA GLY A 48 -25.63 0.86 -6.63
C GLY A 48 -25.45 -0.56 -6.10
N MET A 49 -24.70 -1.41 -6.81
CA MET A 49 -24.36 -2.77 -6.36
C MET A 49 -23.16 -2.83 -5.39
N LEU A 50 -22.35 -1.77 -5.32
CA LEU A 50 -21.11 -1.72 -4.54
C LEU A 50 -21.11 -0.58 -3.49
N PRO A 51 -22.19 -0.36 -2.72
CA PRO A 51 -22.29 0.81 -1.83
C PRO A 51 -21.26 0.78 -0.69
N GLU A 52 -20.80 -0.41 -0.30
CA GLU A 52 -19.78 -0.59 0.73
C GLU A 52 -18.32 -0.43 0.24
N PHE A 53 -18.10 -0.15 -1.04
CA PHE A 53 -16.76 0.07 -1.59
C PHE A 53 -16.39 1.55 -1.58
N SER A 54 -15.12 1.80 -1.28
CA SER A 54 -14.49 3.12 -1.26
C SER A 54 -13.20 3.09 -2.07
N LEU A 55 -12.89 4.17 -2.76
CA LEU A 55 -11.62 4.30 -3.47
C LEU A 55 -10.58 4.90 -2.52
N LYS A 56 -9.44 4.22 -2.35
CA LYS A 56 -8.33 4.64 -1.51
C LYS A 56 -7.06 4.79 -2.34
N VAL A 57 -6.30 5.85 -2.06
CA VAL A 57 -4.94 5.96 -2.60
C VAL A 57 -4.01 5.14 -1.72
N GLY A 58 -3.30 4.20 -2.33
CA GLY A 58 -2.30 3.37 -1.67
C GLY A 58 -0.97 4.11 -1.49
N MET A 59 -0.03 3.41 -0.85
CA MET A 59 1.29 3.95 -0.54
C MET A 59 2.18 3.91 -1.79
N CYS A 60 3.05 4.90 -1.91
CA CYS A 60 4.01 5.04 -3.00
C CYS A 60 5.33 4.39 -2.56
N SER A 61 5.74 3.30 -3.21
CA SER A 61 7.03 2.66 -2.92
C SER A 61 8.12 3.19 -3.86
N ILE A 62 8.10 2.71 -5.11
CA ILE A 62 9.17 2.94 -6.10
C ILE A 62 8.66 3.55 -7.41
N SER A 63 7.36 3.68 -7.60
CA SER A 63 6.79 4.32 -8.80
C SER A 63 6.54 5.81 -8.54
N ASP A 64 6.57 6.62 -9.59
CA ASP A 64 6.00 7.97 -9.61
C ASP A 64 4.47 7.97 -9.61
N HIS A 65 3.85 6.80 -9.83
CA HIS A 65 2.44 6.53 -9.64
C HIS A 65 2.14 5.89 -8.28
N LYS A 66 0.98 6.26 -7.72
CA LYS A 66 0.38 5.64 -6.55
C LYS A 66 -0.75 4.72 -6.98
N PRO A 67 -0.79 3.48 -6.45
CA PRO A 67 -1.90 2.59 -6.75
C PRO A 67 -3.20 3.16 -6.19
N ILE A 68 -4.29 3.05 -6.96
CA ILE A 68 -5.66 3.26 -6.47
C ILE A 68 -6.30 1.92 -6.14
N LEU A 69 -6.92 1.83 -4.99
CA LEU A 69 -7.46 0.59 -4.43
C LEU A 69 -8.96 0.75 -4.24
N LEU A 70 -9.75 -0.07 -4.92
CA LEU A 70 -11.17 -0.21 -4.62
C LEU A 70 -11.32 -1.14 -3.42
N CYS A 71 -11.58 -0.55 -2.26
CA CYS A 71 -11.63 -1.25 -0.99
C CYS A 71 -13.07 -1.33 -0.48
N ARG A 72 -13.55 -2.53 -0.22
CA ARG A 72 -14.71 -2.73 0.66
C ARG A 72 -14.26 -2.57 2.11
N ASP A 73 -15.03 -1.87 2.94
CA ASP A 73 -14.80 -1.84 4.38
C ASP A 73 -15.25 -3.18 5.00
N ILE A 74 -14.51 -4.23 4.68
CA ILE A 74 -14.70 -5.53 5.29
C ILE A 74 -13.89 -5.50 6.58
N HIS A 75 -14.57 -5.39 7.71
CA HIS A 75 -14.04 -5.87 8.97
C HIS A 75 -13.93 -7.40 8.90
N ASN A 76 -13.02 -7.91 8.08
CA ASN A 76 -12.76 -9.33 7.93
C ASN A 76 -12.17 -9.82 9.25
N ARG A 77 -13.04 -10.28 10.14
CA ARG A 77 -12.69 -10.95 11.39
C ARG A 77 -12.26 -12.39 11.14
N ASP A 78 -12.42 -12.88 9.92
CA ASP A 78 -11.99 -14.22 9.54
C ASP A 78 -10.46 -14.35 9.62
N PRO A 79 -9.96 -15.49 10.12
CA PRO A 79 -8.53 -15.78 10.10
C PRO A 79 -8.00 -15.67 8.67
N LYS A 80 -7.06 -14.76 8.45
CA LYS A 80 -6.36 -14.68 7.16
C LYS A 80 -5.57 -15.99 6.98
N PRO A 81 -5.74 -16.71 5.87
CA PRO A 81 -4.96 -17.92 5.62
C PRO A 81 -3.47 -17.57 5.59
N PHE A 82 -2.64 -18.53 6.00
CA PHE A 82 -1.20 -18.41 5.81
C PHE A 82 -0.89 -18.21 4.33
N ARG A 83 -0.11 -17.18 4.03
CA ARG A 83 0.47 -16.95 2.70
C ARG A 83 1.97 -16.89 2.88
N TRP A 84 2.64 -17.67 2.06
CA TRP A 84 4.08 -17.70 1.96
C TRP A 84 4.50 -16.81 0.77
N PHE A 85 5.69 -16.23 0.86
CA PHE A 85 6.30 -15.51 -0.25
C PHE A 85 7.52 -16.30 -0.73
N ASP A 86 7.63 -16.53 -2.04
CA ASP A 86 8.69 -17.40 -2.59
C ASP A 86 10.11 -16.94 -2.21
N HIS A 87 10.35 -15.62 -2.18
CA HIS A 87 11.66 -15.07 -1.79
C HIS A 87 12.06 -15.38 -0.33
N TRP A 88 11.13 -15.79 0.54
CA TRP A 88 11.48 -16.27 1.88
C TRP A 88 12.26 -17.58 1.84
N ALA A 89 12.21 -18.34 0.73
CA ALA A 89 13.03 -19.53 0.52
C ALA A 89 14.53 -19.21 0.48
N ASP A 90 14.86 -18.05 -0.06
CA ASP A 90 16.23 -17.63 -0.31
C ASP A 90 16.92 -17.07 0.95
N GLU A 91 16.15 -16.93 2.03
CA GLU A 91 16.59 -16.33 3.29
C GLU A 91 17.06 -17.43 4.26
N GLU A 92 18.36 -17.47 4.55
CA GLU A 92 18.97 -18.53 5.38
C GLU A 92 18.28 -18.69 6.75
N GLU A 93 17.81 -17.59 7.34
CA GLU A 93 17.17 -17.61 8.67
C GLU A 93 15.73 -18.13 8.63
N TYR A 94 15.09 -18.17 7.45
CA TYR A 94 13.71 -18.61 7.33
C TYR A 94 13.57 -20.12 7.47
N GLU A 95 14.63 -20.88 7.20
CA GLU A 95 14.64 -22.33 7.44
C GLU A 95 14.37 -22.64 8.93
N LEU A 96 14.90 -21.83 9.85
CA LEU A 96 14.66 -21.98 11.29
C LEU A 96 13.19 -21.75 11.64
N VAL A 97 12.56 -20.74 11.03
CA VAL A 97 11.13 -20.41 11.20
C VAL A 97 10.25 -21.61 10.85
N VAL A 98 10.56 -22.29 9.74
CA VAL A 98 9.83 -23.48 9.30
C VAL A 98 10.05 -24.64 10.27
N LYS A 99 11.29 -24.88 10.72
CA LYS A 99 11.61 -25.94 11.71
C LYS A 99 10.86 -25.72 13.03
N GLU A 100 10.78 -24.48 13.50
CA GLU A 100 10.04 -24.11 14.71
C GLU A 100 8.54 -24.35 14.55
N ALA A 101 7.98 -23.97 13.39
CA ALA A 101 6.57 -24.22 13.08
C ALA A 101 6.24 -25.72 13.00
N VAL A 102 7.09 -26.54 12.37
CA VAL A 102 6.95 -28.00 12.33
C VAL A 102 6.95 -28.58 13.74
N ARG A 103 7.91 -28.19 14.58
CA ARG A 103 8.02 -28.67 15.97
C ARG A 103 6.80 -28.30 16.80
N ALA A 104 6.29 -27.07 16.66
CA ALA A 104 5.12 -26.61 17.41
C ALA A 104 3.82 -27.32 17.00
N ALA A 105 3.74 -27.77 15.75
CA ALA A 105 2.60 -28.48 15.18
C ALA A 105 2.72 -30.01 15.23
N GLU A 106 3.78 -30.55 15.84
CA GLU A 106 4.03 -31.98 15.90
C GLU A 106 2.83 -32.75 16.47
N GLY A 107 2.31 -33.71 15.69
CA GLY A 107 1.14 -34.51 16.04
C GLY A 107 -0.22 -33.82 15.94
N LYS A 108 -0.31 -32.57 15.47
CA LYS A 108 -1.55 -31.74 15.49
C LYS A 108 -2.19 -31.50 14.12
N GLY A 109 -1.69 -32.18 13.08
CA GLY A 109 -2.23 -32.12 11.71
C GLY A 109 -1.93 -30.81 10.98
N ILE A 110 -2.37 -30.74 9.72
CA ILE A 110 -1.99 -29.65 8.80
C ILE A 110 -2.55 -28.28 9.20
N GLY A 111 -3.74 -28.23 9.80
CA GLY A 111 -4.34 -26.96 10.24
C GLY A 111 -3.48 -26.25 11.29
N CYS A 112 -3.01 -27.02 12.29
CA CYS A 112 -2.10 -26.50 13.29
C CYS A 112 -0.76 -26.09 12.66
N PHE A 113 -0.23 -26.88 11.72
CA PHE A 113 1.00 -26.53 11.01
C PHE A 113 0.91 -25.18 10.29
N LEU A 114 -0.15 -24.94 9.51
CA LEU A 114 -0.34 -23.67 8.81
C LEU A 114 -0.51 -22.48 9.76
N GLU A 115 -1.19 -22.69 10.89
CA GLU A 115 -1.31 -21.68 11.94
C GLU A 115 0.06 -21.37 12.56
N GLN A 116 0.86 -22.39 12.87
CA GLN A 116 2.22 -22.20 13.40
C GLN A 116 3.14 -21.51 12.40
N CYS A 117 3.09 -21.88 11.12
CA CYS A 117 3.80 -21.15 10.06
C CYS A 117 3.41 -19.66 10.09
N GLN A 118 2.12 -19.35 10.17
CA GLN A 118 1.68 -17.95 10.24
C GLN A 118 2.22 -17.23 11.47
N ILE A 119 2.27 -17.87 12.63
CA ILE A 119 2.77 -17.30 13.88
C ILE A 119 4.28 -17.05 13.79
N GLU A 120 5.06 -18.07 13.42
CA GLU A 120 6.52 -17.97 13.38
C GLU A 120 6.99 -17.01 12.28
N SER A 121 6.39 -17.04 11.08
CA SER A 121 6.71 -16.08 10.02
C SER A 121 6.41 -14.63 10.46
N LYS A 122 5.32 -14.39 11.19
CA LYS A 122 5.01 -13.05 11.73
C LYS A 122 6.07 -12.59 12.73
N LYS A 123 6.52 -13.47 13.63
CA LYS A 123 7.58 -13.15 14.60
C LYS A 123 8.88 -12.81 13.88
N TRP A 124 9.26 -13.60 12.88
CA TRP A 124 10.46 -13.37 12.08
C TRP A 124 10.42 -12.05 11.31
N VAL A 125 9.31 -11.76 10.60
CA VAL A 125 9.12 -10.48 9.91
C VAL A 125 9.19 -9.30 10.89
N ASN A 126 8.53 -9.39 12.05
CA ASN A 126 8.56 -8.32 13.04
C ASN A 126 9.96 -8.15 13.66
N GLY A 127 10.70 -9.25 13.87
CA GLY A 127 12.08 -9.22 14.33
C GLY A 127 13.01 -8.54 13.32
N ARG A 128 12.82 -8.78 12.03
CA ARG A 128 13.56 -8.10 10.95
C ARG A 128 13.29 -6.59 10.93
N LYS A 129 12.03 -6.19 11.05
CA LYS A 129 11.65 -4.77 11.15
C LYS A 129 12.30 -4.03 12.32
N SER A 130 12.61 -4.73 13.41
CA SER A 130 13.34 -4.14 14.53
C SER A 130 14.87 -4.05 14.31
N LYS A 131 15.42 -4.78 13.34
CA LYS A 131 16.86 -4.88 13.05
C LYS A 131 17.30 -4.05 11.84
N GLN A 132 16.47 -3.94 10.80
CA GLN A 132 16.65 -2.94 9.75
C GLN A 132 16.25 -1.58 10.37
N GLY A 133 17.18 -0.62 10.46
CA GLY A 133 16.89 0.75 10.92
C GLY A 133 15.79 1.45 10.11
N GLU A 134 15.37 2.67 10.50
CA GLU A 134 14.21 3.44 9.94
C GLU A 134 13.29 2.61 9.01
N ASP A 135 12.32 1.89 9.59
CA ASP A 135 11.35 1.04 8.89
C ASP A 135 10.84 1.73 7.61
N SER A 136 10.86 1.05 6.45
CA SER A 136 10.32 1.59 5.19
C SER A 136 8.90 2.13 5.38
N VAL A 137 8.12 1.53 6.30
CA VAL A 137 6.79 2.03 6.69
C VAL A 137 6.85 3.42 7.34
N SER A 138 7.86 3.70 8.16
CA SER A 138 8.09 5.02 8.77
C SER A 138 8.48 6.05 7.72
N VAL A 139 9.37 5.69 6.80
CA VAL A 139 9.77 6.52 5.66
C VAL A 139 8.56 6.85 4.79
N GLU A 140 7.74 5.86 4.46
CA GLU A 140 6.52 6.05 3.66
C GLU A 140 5.47 6.90 4.38
N LYS A 141 5.30 6.76 5.70
CA LYS A 141 4.40 7.64 6.49
C LYS A 141 4.84 9.10 6.44
N LYS A 142 6.14 9.37 6.65
CA LYS A 142 6.70 10.71 6.53
C LYS A 142 6.50 11.28 5.11
N LEU A 143 6.66 10.44 4.09
CA LEU A 143 6.44 10.81 2.69
C LEU A 143 4.99 11.24 2.44
N ILE A 144 4.00 10.48 2.94
CA ILE A 144 2.58 10.83 2.84
C ILE A 144 2.26 12.15 3.55
N GLU A 145 2.82 12.35 4.75
CA GLU A 145 2.61 13.59 5.51
C GLU A 145 3.20 14.81 4.81
N LEU A 146 4.44 14.71 4.30
CA LEU A 146 5.10 15.78 3.56
C LEU A 146 4.34 16.12 2.28
N GLU A 147 3.90 15.12 1.53
CA GLU A 147 3.07 15.34 0.35
C GLU A 147 1.76 16.05 0.72
N SER A 148 1.08 15.64 1.79
CA SER A 148 -0.13 16.33 2.26
C SER A 148 0.11 17.79 2.63
N LYS A 149 1.28 18.12 3.21
CA LYS A 149 1.66 19.51 3.53
C LYS A 149 1.91 20.33 2.27
N ILE A 150 2.67 19.79 1.32
CA ILE A 150 2.96 20.43 0.02
C ILE A 150 1.66 20.74 -0.71
N GLN A 151 0.71 19.80 -0.71
CA GLN A 151 -0.60 19.99 -1.33
C GLN A 151 -1.44 21.11 -0.70
N LYS A 152 -1.32 21.33 0.61
CA LYS A 152 -2.01 22.41 1.32
C LYS A 152 -1.38 23.79 1.09
N GLY A 153 -0.40 23.89 0.17
CA GLY A 153 0.31 25.13 -0.11
C GLY A 153 1.34 25.49 0.97
N ILE A 154 1.60 24.59 1.92
CA ILE A 154 2.68 24.74 2.91
C ILE A 154 3.96 24.24 2.22
N VAL A 155 4.45 25.03 1.27
CA VAL A 155 5.63 24.71 0.48
C VAL A 155 6.81 25.45 1.08
N ASP A 156 7.66 24.74 1.82
CA ASP A 156 9.01 25.18 2.13
C ASP A 156 10.01 24.40 1.26
N ASN A 157 11.09 25.05 0.82
CA ASN A 157 12.10 24.42 -0.04
C ASN A 157 12.82 23.23 0.65
N GLY A 158 12.82 23.19 1.99
CA GLY A 158 13.32 22.07 2.79
C GLY A 158 12.42 20.84 2.72
N ALA A 159 11.09 21.00 2.71
CA ALA A 159 10.12 19.89 2.61
C ALA A 159 10.20 19.18 1.25
N ILE A 160 10.46 19.92 0.17
CA ILE A 160 10.70 19.34 -1.16
C ILE A 160 12.03 18.57 -1.18
N ALA A 161 13.08 19.12 -0.56
CA ALA A 161 14.37 18.45 -0.46
C ALA A 161 14.28 17.16 0.37
N GLU A 162 13.58 17.20 1.51
CA GLU A 162 13.32 16.04 2.36
C GLU A 162 12.52 14.96 1.62
N LEU A 163 11.47 15.34 0.89
CA LEU A 163 10.68 14.42 0.07
C LEU A 163 11.53 13.70 -0.98
N LYS A 164 12.47 14.40 -1.64
CA LYS A 164 13.42 13.78 -2.58
C LYS A 164 14.36 12.80 -1.88
N MET A 165 14.89 13.16 -0.71
CA MET A 165 15.76 12.29 0.06
C MET A 165 15.04 11.01 0.50
N LEU A 166 13.80 11.12 1.00
CA LEU A 166 13.01 9.97 1.43
C LEU A 166 12.65 9.06 0.25
N ARG A 167 12.31 9.63 -0.92
CA ARG A 167 12.12 8.84 -2.14
C ARG A 167 13.41 8.11 -2.53
N ALA A 168 14.55 8.80 -2.56
CA ALA A 168 15.83 8.16 -2.91
C ALA A 168 16.22 7.03 -1.93
N LYS A 169 15.84 7.13 -0.65
CA LYS A 169 16.01 6.05 0.33
C LYS A 169 15.15 4.81 0.05
N LEU A 170 14.05 4.93 -0.69
CA LEU A 170 13.22 3.78 -1.09
C LEU A 170 13.75 3.07 -2.36
N TRP A 171 14.66 3.73 -3.09
CA TRP A 171 15.27 3.19 -4.32
C TRP A 171 16.60 2.46 -4.08
N ASN A 172 17.24 2.67 -2.92
CA ASN A 172 18.52 2.07 -2.52
C ASN A 172 18.33 1.15 -1.32
#